data_AF-A0AA91DJ96-F1
#
_entry.id   AF-A0AA91DJ96-F1
#
_cell.length_a   1.000
_cell.length_b   1.000
_cell.length_c   1.000
_cell.angle_alpha   90.00
_cell.angle_beta   90.00
_cell.angle_gamma   90.00
#
_symmetry.space_group_name_H-M   'P 1'
#
loop_
_entity.id
_entity.type
_entity.pdbx_description
1 polymer ?
#
loop_
_entity_poly.entity_id
_entity_poly.type
_entity_poly.pdbx_seq_one_letter_code
_entity_poly.pdbx_strand_id
1 'polypeptide(L)'
;MKRIGLAVVSAYAFFCIALMLLMPMNKYEWMLDEPSAKSDGLTFCGLPIDNDISTRFFSAAFLIPLFVFAAIQSIREKKIHYSLWIAIALLAVWGWRFFIYYPLC
;
A
#
# COMPACT_ATOMS: atom_id res chain seq x y z
N MET A 1 -22.50 -17.75 4.56
CA MET A 1 -22.01 -16.34 4.58
C MET A 1 -20.55 -16.20 5.02
N LYS A 2 -20.08 -16.87 6.09
CA LYS A 2 -18.69 -16.72 6.59
C LYS A 2 -17.58 -16.98 5.56
N ARG A 3 -17.72 -18.01 4.70
CA ARG A 3 -16.70 -18.35 3.68
C ARG A 3 -16.59 -17.33 2.54
N ILE A 4 -17.73 -16.79 2.09
CA ILE A 4 -17.78 -15.79 1.00
C ILE A 4 -17.19 -14.47 1.49
N GLY A 5 -17.56 -14.04 2.71
CA GLY A 5 -16.99 -12.83 3.31
C GLY A 5 -15.47 -12.92 3.49
N LEU A 6 -14.96 -14.07 3.93
CA LEU A 6 -13.52 -14.28 4.04
C LEU A 6 -12.83 -14.24 2.66
N ALA A 7 -13.36 -14.94 1.66
CA ALA A 7 -12.79 -14.96 0.31
C ALA A 7 -12.75 -13.56 -0.32
N VAL A 8 -13.80 -12.76 -0.14
CA VAL A 8 -13.85 -11.38 -0.65
C VAL A 8 -12.82 -10.49 0.06
N VAL A 9 -12.72 -10.58 1.40
CA VAL A 9 -11.71 -9.81 2.16
C VAL A 9 -10.30 -10.22 1.76
N SER A 10 -10.03 -11.50 1.60
CA SER A 10 -8.72 -12.00 1.16
C SER A 10 -8.38 -11.57 -0.26
N ALA A 11 -9.33 -11.64 -1.20
CA ALA A 11 -9.13 -11.18 -2.57
C ALA A 11 -8.88 -9.67 -2.64
N TYR A 12 -9.64 -8.88 -1.87
CA TYR A 12 -9.44 -7.43 -1.80
C TYR A 12 -8.12 -7.06 -1.14
N ALA A 13 -7.72 -7.77 -0.07
CA ALA A 13 -6.41 -7.62 0.54
C ALA A 13 -5.27 -7.88 -0.46
N PHE A 14 -5.39 -8.96 -1.25
CA PHE A 14 -4.41 -9.27 -2.30
C PHE A 14 -4.37 -8.19 -3.39
N PHE A 15 -5.52 -7.68 -3.80
CA PHE A 15 -5.61 -6.53 -4.71
C PHE A 15 -4.91 -5.29 -4.15
N CYS A 16 -5.13 -4.94 -2.88
CA CYS A 16 -4.44 -3.82 -2.23
C CYS A 16 -2.91 -4.02 -2.22
N ILE A 17 -2.42 -5.23 -1.93
CA ILE A 17 -0.98 -5.54 -1.95
C ILE A 17 -0.42 -5.37 -3.36
N ALA A 18 -1.08 -5.96 -4.36
CA ALA A 18 -0.67 -5.84 -5.76
C ALA A 18 -0.62 -4.37 -6.20
N LEU A 19 -1.62 -3.58 -5.84
CA LEU A 19 -1.66 -2.14 -6.10
C LEU A 19 -0.47 -1.41 -5.47
N MET A 20 -0.17 -1.67 -4.20
CA MET A 20 0.94 -1.03 -3.48
C MET A 20 2.32 -1.41 -4.03
N LEU A 21 2.47 -2.61 -4.60
CA LEU A 21 3.75 -3.08 -5.14
C LEU A 21 3.96 -2.63 -6.59
N LEU A 22 2.90 -2.54 -7.38
CA LEU A 22 2.98 -2.19 -8.81
C LEU A 22 2.92 -0.69 -9.07
N MET A 23 2.40 0.11 -8.13
CA MET A 23 2.34 1.55 -8.33
C MET A 23 3.71 2.19 -8.14
N PRO A 24 4.16 3.00 -9.12
CA PRO A 24 5.38 3.77 -8.96
C PRO A 24 5.18 4.87 -7.92
N MET A 25 6.21 5.10 -7.12
CA MET A 25 6.20 6.10 -6.05
C MET A 25 6.50 7.51 -6.53
N ASN A 26 7.22 7.62 -7.63
CA ASN A 26 7.46 8.86 -8.34
C ASN A 26 7.27 8.54 -9.82
N LYS A 27 6.60 9.42 -10.56
CA LYS A 27 6.47 9.33 -12.02
C LYS A 27 7.79 9.09 -12.74
N TYR A 28 8.91 9.54 -12.18
CA TYR A 28 10.26 9.41 -12.73
C TYR A 28 11.04 8.18 -12.24
N GLU A 29 10.42 7.25 -11.51
CA GLU A 29 11.08 6.03 -11.01
C GLU A 29 11.76 5.22 -12.11
N TRP A 30 11.19 5.19 -13.30
CA TRP A 30 11.74 4.50 -14.46
C TRP A 30 13.14 5.00 -14.85
N MET A 31 13.52 6.23 -14.48
CA MET A 31 14.86 6.76 -14.72
C MET A 31 15.93 6.01 -13.92
N LEU A 32 15.59 5.41 -12.78
CA LEU A 32 16.54 4.64 -11.97
C LEU A 32 16.97 3.32 -12.64
N ASP A 33 16.15 2.82 -13.56
CA ASP A 33 16.44 1.60 -14.32
C ASP A 33 17.30 1.88 -15.57
N GLU A 34 17.55 3.16 -15.91
CA GLU A 34 18.39 3.52 -17.04
C GLU A 34 19.88 3.26 -16.76
N PRO A 35 20.64 2.66 -17.71
CA PRO A 35 22.05 2.34 -17.51
C PRO A 35 22.91 3.56 -17.18
N SER A 36 22.60 4.72 -17.77
CA SER A 36 23.27 6.00 -17.54
C SER A 36 22.98 6.56 -16.15
N ALA A 37 21.72 6.53 -15.70
CA ALA A 37 21.35 6.96 -14.37
C ALA A 37 22.00 6.10 -13.27
N LYS A 38 22.11 4.78 -13.53
CA LYS A 38 22.78 3.85 -12.63
C LYS A 38 24.29 4.08 -12.55
N SER A 39 24.95 4.45 -13.66
CA SER A 39 26.37 4.83 -13.64
C SER A 39 26.62 6.16 -12.93
N ASP A 40 25.65 7.08 -12.99
CA ASP A 40 25.72 8.39 -12.34
C ASP A 40 25.33 8.36 -10.86
N GLY A 41 24.97 7.18 -10.32
CA GLY A 41 24.58 7.01 -8.92
C GLY A 41 23.25 7.69 -8.58
N LEU A 42 22.36 7.86 -9.57
CA LEU A 42 21.04 8.47 -9.35
C LEU A 42 20.27 7.64 -8.31
N THR A 43 19.83 8.30 -7.24
CA THR A 43 18.97 7.72 -6.21
C THR A 43 17.60 8.36 -6.26
N PHE A 44 16.66 7.82 -5.49
CA PHE A 44 15.32 8.40 -5.30
C PHE A 44 15.33 9.89 -4.95
N CYS A 45 16.39 10.38 -4.31
CA CYS A 45 16.52 11.76 -3.86
C CYS A 45 16.94 12.71 -4.99
N GLY A 46 17.53 12.15 -6.05
CA GLY A 46 17.91 12.88 -7.26
C GLY A 46 16.79 12.93 -8.30
N LEU A 47 15.67 12.25 -8.07
CA LEU A 47 14.53 12.30 -8.98
C LEU A 47 13.86 13.68 -8.95
N PRO A 48 13.34 14.16 -10.08
CA PRO A 48 12.58 15.40 -10.13
C PRO A 48 11.39 15.37 -9.16
N ILE A 49 11.03 16.54 -8.65
CA ILE A 49 9.85 16.71 -7.78
C ILE A 49 8.60 16.31 -8.56
N ASP A 50 7.88 15.34 -8.01
CA ASP A 50 6.58 14.93 -8.50
C ASP A 50 5.48 15.80 -7.83
N ASN A 51 4.74 16.54 -8.65
CA ASN A 51 3.66 17.43 -8.19
C ASN A 51 2.28 16.75 -8.24
N ASP A 52 2.20 15.48 -8.68
CA ASP A 52 0.95 14.73 -8.71
C ASP A 52 0.54 14.28 -7.30
N ILE A 53 -0.70 13.79 -7.16
CA ILE A 53 -1.19 13.23 -5.90
C ILE A 53 -0.26 12.11 -5.47
N SER A 54 0.38 12.27 -4.30
CA SER A 54 1.32 11.26 -3.81
C SER A 54 0.68 9.87 -3.79
N THR A 55 1.35 8.91 -4.42
CA THR A 55 0.98 7.49 -4.44
C THR A 55 0.70 6.94 -3.04
N ARG A 56 1.30 7.55 -2.00
CA ARG A 56 1.01 7.28 -0.58
C ARG A 56 -0.46 7.50 -0.25
N PHE A 57 -0.98 8.70 -0.53
CA PHE A 57 -2.37 9.04 -0.24
C PHE A 57 -3.35 8.26 -1.12
N PHE A 58 -2.99 8.06 -2.39
CA PHE A 58 -3.81 7.27 -3.32
C PHE A 58 -3.96 5.83 -2.84
N SER A 59 -2.85 5.15 -2.52
CA SER A 59 -2.88 3.77 -2.00
C SER A 59 -3.54 3.65 -0.63
N ALA A 60 -3.39 4.64 0.25
CA ALA A 60 -4.08 4.66 1.55
C ALA A 60 -5.61 4.70 1.39
N ALA A 61 -6.12 5.41 0.38
CA ALA A 61 -7.57 5.48 0.14
C ALA A 61 -8.19 4.09 -0.13
N PHE A 62 -7.47 3.18 -0.78
CA PHE A 62 -7.93 1.79 -1.01
C PHE A 62 -7.92 0.92 0.24
N LEU A 63 -7.22 1.32 1.31
CA LEU A 63 -7.27 0.60 2.59
C LEU A 63 -8.54 0.93 3.39
N ILE A 64 -9.12 2.12 3.19
CA ILE A 64 -10.27 2.62 3.96
C ILE A 64 -11.46 1.64 3.91
N PRO A 65 -11.91 1.13 2.75
CA PRO A 65 -13.05 0.20 2.70
C PRO A 65 -12.81 -1.07 3.50
N LEU A 66 -11.58 -1.60 3.47
CA LEU A 66 -11.21 -2.81 4.20
C LEU A 66 -11.19 -2.57 5.71
N PHE A 67 -10.69 -1.42 6.16
CA PHE A 67 -10.75 -1.01 7.56
C PHE A 67 -12.18 -0.78 8.06
N VAL A 68 -13.02 -0.10 7.28
CA VAL A 68 -14.43 0.14 7.62
C VAL A 68 -15.17 -1.19 7.73
N PHE A 69 -15.00 -2.09 6.77
CA PHE A 69 -15.60 -3.42 6.80
C PHE A 69 -15.13 -4.23 8.02
N ALA A 70 -13.82 -4.21 8.30
CA ALA A 70 -13.25 -4.91 9.45
C ALA A 70 -13.76 -4.36 10.78
N ALA A 71 -13.90 -3.04 10.91
CA ALA A 71 -14.45 -2.40 12.11
C ALA A 71 -15.93 -2.76 12.31
N ILE A 72 -16.75 -2.71 11.25
CA ILE A 72 -18.17 -3.11 11.31
C ILE A 72 -18.32 -4.56 11.76
N GLN A 73 -17.51 -5.47 11.20
CA GLN A 73 -17.51 -6.89 11.59
C GLN A 73 -17.08 -7.09 13.05
N SER A 74 -16.04 -6.39 13.49
CA SER A 74 -15.55 -6.50 14.86
C SER A 74 -16.57 -5.99 15.88
N ILE A 75 -17.29 -4.90 15.57
CA ILE A 75 -18.37 -4.35 16.41
C ILE A 75 -19.54 -5.32 16.45
N ARG A 76 -19.96 -5.87 15.30
CA ARG A 76 -21.08 -6.82 15.20
C ARG A 76 -20.83 -8.11 15.98
N GLU A 77 -19.63 -8.66 15.88
CA GLU A 77 -19.28 -9.92 16.58
C GLU A 77 -18.83 -9.70 18.03
N LYS A 78 -18.74 -8.44 18.50
CA LYS A 78 -18.23 -8.03 19.83
C LYS A 78 -16.87 -8.66 20.19
N LYS A 79 -16.10 -9.07 19.19
CA LYS A 79 -14.80 -9.72 19.30
C LYS A 79 -13.91 -9.19 18.20
N ILE A 80 -12.60 -9.25 18.44
CA ILE A 80 -11.61 -8.90 17.41
C ILE A 80 -11.70 -9.94 16.30
N HIS A 81 -12.30 -9.54 15.17
CA HIS A 81 -12.49 -10.41 14.03
C HIS A 81 -11.20 -10.50 13.20
N TYR A 82 -10.93 -11.64 12.56
CA TYR A 82 -9.71 -11.87 11.77
C TYR A 82 -9.48 -10.82 10.66
N SER A 83 -10.55 -10.25 10.13
CA SER A 83 -10.49 -9.13 9.16
C SER A 83 -9.78 -7.88 9.70
N LEU A 84 -9.87 -7.62 11.01
CA LEU A 84 -9.17 -6.50 11.64
C LEU A 84 -7.66 -6.74 11.65
N TRP A 85 -7.23 -7.98 11.95
CA TRP A 85 -5.82 -8.35 11.89
C TRP A 85 -5.25 -8.23 10.48
N ILE A 86 -6.01 -8.64 9.45
CA ILE A 86 -5.61 -8.44 8.06
C ILE A 86 -5.46 -6.95 7.72
N ALA A 87 -6.42 -6.12 8.15
CA ALA A 87 -6.37 -4.67 7.93
C ALA A 87 -5.13 -4.04 8.57
N ILE A 88 -4.84 -4.40 9.82
CA ILE A 88 -3.66 -3.92 10.55
C ILE A 88 -2.37 -4.38 9.87
N ALA A 89 -2.29 -5.64 9.45
CA ALA A 89 -1.13 -6.16 8.72
C ALA A 89 -0.91 -5.42 7.40
N LEU A 90 -1.98 -5.16 6.63
CA LEU A 90 -1.91 -4.36 5.40
C LEU A 90 -1.45 -2.93 5.65
N LEU A 91 -1.92 -2.30 6.73
CA LEU A 91 -1.48 -0.97 7.12
C LEU A 91 0.00 -0.96 7.52
N ALA A 92 0.48 -2.00 8.19
CA ALA A 92 1.90 -2.15 8.51
C ALA A 92 2.74 -2.33 7.25
N VAL A 93 2.29 -3.12 6.27
CA VAL A 93 2.95 -3.27 4.96
C VAL A 93 2.97 -1.94 4.19
N TRP A 94 1.85 -1.22 4.19
CA TRP A 94 1.75 0.12 3.60
C TRP A 94 2.75 1.08 4.27
N GLY A 95 2.75 1.14 5.61
CA GLY A 95 3.66 1.96 6.39
C GLY A 95 5.12 1.64 6.11
N TRP A 96 5.49 0.36 6.14
CA TRP A 96 6.84 -0.10 5.81
C TRP A 96 7.28 0.33 4.40
N ARG A 97 6.43 0.08 3.40
CA ARG A 97 6.73 0.41 2.01
C ARG A 97 6.97 1.90 1.85
N PHE A 98 6.05 2.74 2.33
CA PHE A 98 6.06 4.17 2.03
C PHE A 98 6.92 5.01 3.00
N PHE A 99 7.18 4.53 4.22
CA PHE A 99 7.91 5.27 5.27
C PHE A 99 9.24 4.63 5.71
N ILE A 100 9.59 3.42 5.25
CA ILE A 100 10.88 2.82 5.60
C ILE A 100 11.69 2.45 4.36
N TYR A 101 11.05 1.81 3.38
CA TYR A 101 11.74 1.44 2.15
C TYR A 101 12.06 2.64 1.25
N TYR A 102 11.18 3.65 1.22
CA TYR A 102 11.29 4.79 0.32
C TYR A 102 11.89 6.09 0.87
N PRO A 103 11.74 6.48 2.15
CA PRO A 103 12.35 7.71 2.66
C PRO A 103 13.78 7.48 3.12
N LEU A 104 14.60 6.80 2.31
CA LEU A 104 16.05 6.97 2.42
C LEU A 104 16.53 8.20 1.61
N CYS A 105 15.61 9.16 1.51
CA CYS A 105 15.76 10.60 1.42
C CYS A 105 14.96 11.18 2.60
#